data_AF-A0A8J0THA3-F1
#
_entry.id   AF-A0A8J0THA3-F1
#
_cell.length_a   1.000
_cell.length_b   1.000
_cell.length_c   1.000
_cell.angle_alpha   90.00
_cell.angle_beta   90.00
_cell.angle_gamma   90.00
#
_symmetry.space_group_name_H-M   'P 1'
#
loop_
_entity.id
_entity.type
_entity.pdbx_description
1 polymer ?
#
loop_
_entity_poly.entity_id
_entity_poly.type
_entity_poly.pdbx_seq_one_letter_code
_entity_poly.pdbx_strand_id
1 'polypeptide(L)'
;MNRKVNKGMVIYVCFFKGAESSVIPKMVSSLLSVKLSESDNGKRVSILDLPGDVLIVPQATLGGRAKGRCMQYHSNADKVLAMELYSSLIAQCEKELQAHSKWAESGAVLKYGTYGNRQVLKLDTNGPYTHLLEF
;
A
#
# COMPACT_ATOMS: atom_id res chain seq x y z
N MET A 1 -15.77 -13.80 -1.94
CA MET A 1 -14.46 -14.44 -1.64
C MET A 1 -13.69 -13.54 -0.69
N ASN A 2 -13.24 -14.07 0.44
CA ASN A 2 -12.40 -13.31 1.39
C ASN A 2 -10.97 -13.28 0.88
N ARG A 3 -10.42 -12.08 0.65
CA ARG A 3 -8.99 -11.89 0.37
C ARG A 3 -8.24 -11.96 1.70
N LYS A 4 -7.23 -12.82 1.80
CA LYS A 4 -6.36 -12.98 2.98
C LYS A 4 -4.90 -12.86 2.53
N VAL A 5 -4.11 -12.21 3.38
CA VAL A 5 -2.65 -12.24 3.36
C VAL A 5 -2.16 -12.76 4.71
N ASN A 6 -0.96 -13.33 4.73
CA ASN A 6 -0.25 -13.78 5.93
C ASN A 6 0.76 -12.71 6.37
N LYS A 7 1.90 -13.12 6.94
CA LYS A 7 2.97 -12.21 7.36
C LYS A 7 3.42 -11.34 6.19
N GLY A 8 3.37 -10.02 6.38
CA GLY A 8 3.64 -9.11 5.28
C GLY A 8 3.38 -7.65 5.63
N MET A 9 3.10 -6.86 4.59
CA MET A 9 2.90 -5.42 4.67
C MET A 9 1.49 -5.03 4.21
N VAL A 10 0.86 -4.12 4.95
CA VAL A 10 -0.40 -3.48 4.55
C VAL A 10 -0.10 -2.04 4.16
N ILE A 11 -0.46 -1.68 2.92
CA ILE A 11 -0.26 -0.35 2.36
C ILE A 11 -1.62 0.33 2.23
N TYR A 12 -1.87 1.35 3.05
CA TYR A 12 -3.00 2.25 2.87
C TYR A 12 -2.60 3.39 1.96
N VAL A 13 -3.38 3.68 0.91
CA VAL A 13 -3.03 4.70 -0.08
C VAL A 13 -4.14 5.72 -0.28
N CYS A 14 -3.73 6.98 -0.43
CA CYS A 14 -4.57 8.11 -0.79
C CYS A 14 -3.84 8.94 -1.85
N PHE A 15 -4.59 9.43 -2.84
CA PHE A 15 -4.05 10.31 -3.89
C PHE A 15 -4.65 11.70 -3.75
N PHE A 16 -3.82 12.72 -3.98
CA PHE A 16 -4.23 14.12 -3.94
C PHE A 16 -4.45 14.69 -5.35
N LYS A 17 -5.16 15.81 -5.44
CA LYS A 17 -5.37 16.55 -6.68
C LYS A 17 -4.02 16.90 -7.31
N GLY A 18 -3.94 16.76 -8.63
CA GLY A 18 -2.72 17.05 -9.38
C GLY A 18 -1.65 15.96 -9.28
N ALA A 19 -1.90 14.84 -8.59
CA ALA A 19 -1.01 13.69 -8.67
C ALA A 19 -1.02 13.12 -10.10
N GLU A 20 0.17 12.86 -10.62
CA GLU A 20 0.38 12.31 -11.96
C GLU A 20 0.88 10.87 -11.88
N SER A 21 0.57 10.06 -12.89
CA SER A 21 1.05 8.68 -12.98
C SER A 21 2.57 8.54 -12.96
N SER A 22 3.31 9.62 -13.25
CA SER A 22 4.78 9.71 -13.16
C SER A 22 5.31 9.47 -11.74
N VAL A 23 4.51 9.70 -10.70
CA VAL A 23 4.90 9.46 -9.29
C VAL A 23 4.90 7.97 -8.93
N ILE A 24 4.12 7.16 -9.64
CA ILE A 24 3.85 5.76 -9.28
C ILE A 24 5.12 4.90 -9.21
N PRO A 25 6.06 4.93 -10.18
CA PRO A 25 7.29 4.13 -10.08
C PRO A 25 8.12 4.48 -8.83
N LYS A 26 8.22 5.77 -8.48
CA LYS A 26 8.93 6.21 -7.27
C LYS A 26 8.22 5.74 -6.00
N MET A 27 6.89 5.84 -5.98
CA MET A 27 6.06 5.35 -4.87
C MET A 27 6.28 3.85 -4.63
N VAL A 28 6.12 3.03 -5.67
CA VAL A 28 6.23 1.57 -5.56
C VAL A 28 7.64 1.18 -5.13
N SER A 29 8.67 1.72 -5.79
CA SER A 29 10.05 1.46 -5.43
C SER A 29 10.32 1.80 -3.96
N SER A 30 9.84 2.95 -3.46
CA SER A 30 10.01 3.34 -2.06
C SER A 30 9.26 2.40 -1.10
N LEU A 31 7.99 2.09 -1.40
CA LEU A 31 7.15 1.22 -0.57
C LEU A 31 7.69 -0.21 -0.47
N LEU A 32 8.22 -0.76 -1.56
CA LEU A 32 8.71 -2.14 -1.60
C LEU A 32 10.13 -2.28 -1.05
N SER A 33 10.98 -1.24 -1.18
CA SER A 33 12.38 -1.29 -0.74
C SER A 33 12.62 -0.78 0.68
N VAL A 34 11.68 -0.05 1.27
CA VAL A 34 11.84 0.48 2.64
C VAL A 34 11.99 -0.67 3.65
N LYS A 35 12.98 -0.54 4.53
CA LYS A 35 13.34 -1.58 5.51
C LYS A 35 12.49 -1.48 6.77
N LEU A 36 11.22 -1.87 6.67
CA LEU A 36 10.28 -1.86 7.81
C LEU A 36 9.95 -3.25 8.34
N SER A 37 10.20 -4.29 7.54
CA SER A 37 9.87 -5.68 7.86
C SER A 37 10.92 -6.29 8.80
N GLU A 38 10.47 -7.01 9.82
CA GLU A 38 11.36 -7.69 10.77
C GLU A 38 11.65 -9.13 10.33
N SER A 39 12.92 -9.41 10.09
CA SER A 39 13.43 -10.76 9.83
C SER A 39 13.61 -11.53 11.15
N ASP A 40 13.87 -12.84 11.06
CA ASP A 40 13.89 -13.72 12.24
C ASP A 40 15.03 -13.42 13.23
N ASN A 41 16.04 -12.65 12.82
CA ASN A 41 17.12 -12.18 13.69
C ASN A 41 16.89 -10.76 14.24
N GLY A 42 15.69 -10.21 14.09
CA GLY A 42 15.32 -8.85 14.53
C GLY A 42 15.82 -7.72 13.61
N LYS A 43 16.58 -8.02 12.55
CA LYS A 43 17.03 -7.00 11.60
C LYS A 43 15.88 -6.53 10.72
N ARG A 44 15.83 -5.22 10.50
CA ARG A 44 14.90 -4.57 9.56
C ARG A 44 15.37 -4.75 8.11
N VAL A 45 14.49 -5.28 7.29
CA VAL A 45 14.68 -5.57 5.86
C VAL A 45 13.47 -5.10 5.05
N SER A 46 13.61 -5.06 3.73
CA SER A 46 12.50 -4.70 2.84
C SER A 46 11.44 -5.81 2.80
N ILE A 47 10.24 -5.53 2.28
CA ILE A 47 9.24 -6.60 2.09
C ILE A 47 9.66 -7.61 1.03
N LEU A 48 10.50 -7.18 0.08
CA LEU A 48 11.12 -8.03 -0.95
C LEU A 48 12.18 -8.97 -0.37
N ASP A 49 12.97 -8.47 0.58
CA ASP A 49 14.00 -9.24 1.28
C ASP A 49 13.43 -10.18 2.35
N LEU A 50 12.28 -9.85 2.95
CA LEU A 50 11.54 -10.73 3.87
C LEU A 50 10.82 -11.89 3.14
N PRO A 51 10.81 -11.90 1.81
CA PRO A 51 9.60 -11.97 0.97
C PRO A 51 8.26 -12.19 1.70
N GLY A 52 7.57 -11.10 2.06
CA GLY A 52 6.26 -11.16 2.71
C GLY A 52 5.09 -10.78 1.78
N ASP A 53 3.88 -11.17 2.17
CA ASP A 53 2.66 -10.79 1.43
C ASP A 53 2.45 -9.27 1.41
N VAL A 54 1.77 -8.77 0.39
CA VAL A 54 1.43 -7.34 0.28
C VAL A 54 -0.07 -7.17 0.14
N LEU A 55 -0.68 -6.34 0.99
CA LEU A 55 -2.08 -5.95 0.90
C LEU A 55 -2.21 -4.44 0.66
N ILE A 56 -2.72 -4.03 -0.51
CA ILE A 56 -2.97 -2.62 -0.82
C ILE A 56 -4.43 -2.28 -0.56
N VAL A 57 -4.69 -1.30 0.32
CA VAL A 57 -6.03 -0.86 0.70
C VAL A 57 -6.25 0.59 0.24
N PRO A 58 -7.25 0.88 -0.60
CA PRO A 58 -7.58 2.25 -0.96
C PRO A 58 -8.19 2.94 0.27
N GLN A 59 -7.57 4.03 0.72
CA GLN A 59 -7.92 4.73 1.96
C GLN A 59 -7.89 6.24 1.77
N ALA A 60 -8.86 6.77 1.01
CA ALA A 60 -8.98 8.20 0.73
C ALA A 60 -9.10 9.08 1.99
N THR A 61 -9.49 8.50 3.13
CA THR A 61 -9.64 9.23 4.39
C THR A 61 -8.33 9.74 4.96
N LEU A 62 -7.17 9.19 4.54
CA LEU A 62 -5.85 9.69 4.92
C LEU A 62 -5.62 11.15 4.51
N GLY A 63 -6.26 11.61 3.44
CA GLY A 63 -6.17 12.99 2.97
C GLY A 63 -7.05 13.98 3.76
N GLY A 64 -7.75 13.52 4.78
CA GLY A 64 -8.66 14.32 5.58
C GLY A 64 -7.94 15.36 6.44
N ARG A 65 -8.44 16.58 6.45
CA ARG A 65 -8.01 17.65 7.37
C ARG A 65 -9.14 18.02 8.31
N ALA A 66 -8.82 18.23 9.59
CA ALA A 66 -9.80 18.64 10.58
C ALA A 66 -10.31 20.06 10.30
N LYS A 67 -11.63 20.25 10.41
CA LYS A 67 -12.29 21.56 10.42
C LYS A 67 -13.38 21.55 11.49
N GLY A 68 -13.09 22.16 12.65
CA GLY A 68 -13.95 22.07 13.81
C GLY A 68 -14.10 20.61 14.25
N ARG A 69 -15.35 20.12 14.28
CA ARG A 69 -15.68 18.73 14.63
C ARG A 69 -15.85 17.79 13.42
N CYS A 70 -15.53 18.27 12.22
CA CYS A 70 -15.67 17.53 10.96
C CYS A 70 -14.32 17.33 10.28
N MET A 71 -14.27 16.41 9.31
CA MET A 71 -13.12 16.23 8.40
C MET A 71 -13.47 16.78 7.00
N GLN A 72 -12.48 17.35 6.33
CA GLN A 72 -12.60 17.83 4.95
C GLN A 72 -11.57 17.17 4.04
N TYR A 73 -11.97 16.91 2.80
CA TYR A 73 -11.19 16.13 1.83
C TYR A 73 -10.92 16.92 0.54
N HIS A 74 -10.85 18.26 0.62
CA HIS A 74 -10.71 19.13 -0.55
C HIS A 74 -9.42 18.89 -1.34
N SER A 75 -8.40 18.34 -0.72
CA SER A 75 -7.12 18.02 -1.36
C SER A 75 -7.12 16.68 -2.09
N ASN A 76 -8.09 15.79 -1.83
CA ASN A 76 -8.14 14.47 -2.45
C ASN A 76 -8.37 14.56 -3.95
N ALA A 77 -7.71 13.68 -4.70
CA ALA A 77 -8.02 13.44 -6.11
C ALA A 77 -9.51 13.08 -6.25
N ASP A 78 -10.10 13.45 -7.39
CA ASP A 78 -11.44 13.00 -7.72
C ASP A 78 -11.49 11.48 -7.96
N LYS A 79 -12.71 10.95 -8.05
CA LYS A 79 -12.95 9.50 -8.14
C LYS A 79 -12.30 8.86 -9.37
N VAL A 80 -12.27 9.55 -10.51
CA VAL A 80 -11.78 8.99 -11.77
C VAL A 80 -10.25 8.93 -11.70
N LEU A 81 -9.61 10.07 -11.43
CA LEU A 81 -8.16 10.15 -11.29
C LEU A 81 -7.64 9.18 -10.21
N ALA A 82 -8.27 9.16 -9.04
CA ALA A 82 -7.85 8.29 -7.95
C ALA A 82 -8.00 6.78 -8.30
N MET A 83 -9.01 6.40 -9.08
CA MET A 83 -9.18 5.01 -9.54
C MET A 83 -8.11 4.62 -10.56
N GLU A 84 -7.77 5.52 -11.48
CA GLU A 84 -6.71 5.31 -12.48
C GLU A 84 -5.34 5.18 -11.82
N LEU A 85 -5.01 6.08 -10.89
CA LEU A 85 -3.76 6.02 -10.13
C LEU A 85 -3.69 4.78 -9.25
N TYR A 86 -4.80 4.39 -8.59
CA TYR A 86 -4.86 3.16 -7.79
C TYR A 86 -4.62 1.91 -8.64
N SER A 87 -5.22 1.84 -9.82
CA SER A 87 -5.04 0.71 -10.75
C SER A 87 -3.60 0.67 -11.28
N SER A 88 -3.02 1.83 -11.59
CA SER A 88 -1.62 1.96 -12.01
C SER A 88 -0.64 1.55 -10.92
N LEU A 89 -0.90 1.94 -9.67
CA LEU A 89 -0.12 1.52 -8.50
C LEU A 89 -0.10 -0.01 -8.37
N ILE A 90 -1.27 -0.65 -8.45
CA ILE A 90 -1.38 -2.12 -8.35
C ILE A 90 -0.57 -2.80 -9.46
N ALA A 91 -0.74 -2.36 -10.72
CA ALA A 91 -0.04 -2.94 -11.85
C ALA A 91 1.49 -2.77 -11.72
N GLN A 92 1.95 -1.61 -11.24
CA GLN A 92 3.37 -1.36 -11.00
C GLN A 92 3.90 -2.21 -9.83
N CYS A 93 3.15 -2.35 -8.73
CA CYS A 93 3.50 -3.26 -7.63
C CYS A 93 3.63 -4.70 -8.11
N GLU A 94 2.67 -5.21 -8.89
CA GLU A 94 2.71 -6.57 -9.43
C GLU A 94 3.95 -6.79 -10.29
N LYS A 95 4.25 -5.85 -11.19
CA LYS A 95 5.46 -5.88 -12.02
C LYS A 95 6.74 -5.93 -11.19
N GLU A 96 6.89 -5.03 -10.20
CA GLU A 96 8.11 -4.96 -9.39
C GLU A 96 8.28 -6.17 -8.46
N LEU A 97 7.19 -6.69 -7.91
CA LEU A 97 7.19 -7.89 -7.07
C LEU A 97 7.59 -9.14 -7.87
N GLN A 98 7.03 -9.31 -9.07
CA GLN A 98 7.37 -10.43 -9.95
C GLN A 98 8.79 -10.33 -10.53
N ALA A 99 9.33 -9.12 -10.69
CA ALA A 99 10.71 -8.92 -11.12
C ALA A 99 11.75 -9.25 -10.03
N HIS A 100 11.34 -9.34 -8.76
CA HIS A 100 12.23 -9.65 -7.65
C HIS A 100 12.22 -11.15 -7.35
N SER A 101 13.24 -11.89 -7.83
CA SER A 101 13.31 -13.36 -7.78
C SER A 101 12.97 -13.95 -6.42
N LYS A 102 13.57 -13.43 -5.34
CA LYS A 102 13.31 -13.90 -3.97
C LYS A 102 11.84 -13.82 -3.57
N TRP A 103 11.13 -12.79 -4.02
CA TRP A 103 9.71 -12.62 -3.72
C TRP A 103 8.86 -13.52 -4.63
N ALA A 104 9.14 -13.51 -5.94
CA ALA A 104 8.43 -14.31 -6.92
C ALA A 104 8.48 -15.82 -6.61
N GLU A 105 9.61 -16.33 -6.12
CA GLU A 105 9.83 -17.74 -5.80
C GLU A 105 9.33 -18.14 -4.40
N SER A 106 8.98 -17.17 -3.54
CA SER A 106 8.60 -17.44 -2.14
C SER A 106 7.18 -17.97 -1.95
N GLY A 107 6.31 -17.80 -2.96
CA GLY A 107 4.88 -18.03 -2.84
C GLY A 107 4.11 -16.90 -2.14
N ALA A 108 4.77 -15.78 -1.81
CA ALA A 108 4.11 -14.58 -1.33
C ALA A 108 3.10 -14.03 -2.35
N VAL A 109 2.07 -13.35 -1.88
CA VAL A 109 0.97 -12.85 -2.72
C VAL A 109 0.76 -11.34 -2.60
N LEU A 110 0.45 -10.72 -3.73
CA LEU A 110 -0.15 -9.39 -3.77
C LEU A 110 -1.67 -9.52 -3.74
N LYS A 111 -2.32 -8.84 -2.81
CA LYS A 111 -3.78 -8.67 -2.74
C LYS A 111 -4.12 -7.19 -2.61
N TYR A 112 -5.33 -6.83 -3.01
CA TYR A 112 -5.78 -5.45 -2.96
C TYR A 112 -7.28 -5.31 -2.73
N GLY A 113 -7.66 -4.18 -2.15
CA GLY A 113 -9.04 -3.76 -1.96
C GLY A 113 -9.71 -3.40 -3.28
N THR A 114 -11.02 -3.54 -3.36
CA THR A 114 -11.77 -3.01 -4.51
C THR A 114 -12.02 -1.53 -4.28
N TYR A 115 -11.53 -0.67 -5.18
CA TYR A 115 -11.71 0.78 -5.07
C TYR A 115 -13.20 1.15 -5.04
N GLY A 116 -13.56 2.10 -4.17
CA GLY A 116 -14.94 2.56 -3.98
C GLY A 116 -15.80 1.68 -3.06
N ASN A 117 -15.36 0.47 -2.71
CA ASN A 117 -16.07 -0.37 -1.74
C ASN A 117 -15.71 0.01 -0.30
N ARG A 118 -16.55 -0.41 0.65
CA ARG A 118 -16.18 -0.41 2.07
C ARG A 118 -15.07 -1.43 2.31
N GLN A 119 -13.94 -0.97 2.85
CA GLN A 119 -12.79 -1.82 3.17
C GLN A 119 -13.00 -2.48 4.55
N VAL A 120 -13.82 -3.53 4.60
CA VAL A 120 -13.97 -4.34 5.83
C VAL A 120 -12.70 -5.14 6.04
N LEU A 121 -11.99 -4.87 7.13
CA LEU A 121 -10.65 -5.40 7.38
C LEU A 121 -10.52 -5.91 8.83
N LYS A 122 -9.86 -7.07 8.98
CA LYS A 122 -9.38 -7.60 10.26
C LYS A 122 -7.86 -7.71 10.16
N LEU A 123 -7.15 -7.13 11.12
CA LEU A 123 -5.69 -7.20 11.21
C LEU A 123 -5.28 -7.91 12.51
N ASP A 124 -4.26 -8.73 12.39
CA ASP A 124 -3.56 -9.38 13.50
C ASP A 124 -2.08 -9.05 13.33
N THR A 125 -1.47 -8.41 14.33
CA THR A 125 -0.13 -7.82 14.21
C THR A 125 0.67 -8.06 15.47
N ASN A 126 1.94 -8.43 15.32
CA ASN A 126 2.93 -8.43 16.41
C ASN A 126 3.59 -7.04 16.55
N GLY A 127 2.78 -6.00 16.74
CA GLY A 127 3.22 -4.61 16.66
C GLY A 127 3.14 -4.06 15.22
N PRO A 128 2.20 -3.17 14.90
CA PRO A 128 1.93 -2.77 13.51
C PRO A 128 3.03 -1.90 12.87
N TYR A 129 3.97 -1.38 13.66
CA TYR A 129 5.11 -0.56 13.24
C TYR A 129 4.74 0.44 12.12
N THR A 130 3.70 1.23 12.36
CA THR A 130 3.06 2.07 11.34
C THR A 130 3.92 3.27 10.96
N HIS A 131 4.06 3.52 9.65
CA HIS A 131 4.83 4.63 9.08
C HIS A 131 3.99 5.37 8.04
N LEU A 132 4.32 6.65 7.82
CA LEU A 132 3.72 7.50 6.80
C LEU A 132 4.81 7.93 5.81
N LEU A 133 4.55 7.77 4.52
CA LEU A 133 5.38 8.27 3.43
C LEU A 133 4.53 9.21 2.57
N GLU A 134 5.09 10.37 2.22
CA GLU A 134 4.49 11.37 1.33
C GLU A 134 5.31 11.49 0.05
N PHE A 135 4.65 11.80 -1.07
CA PHE A 135 5.22 11.80 -2.41
C PHE A 135 4.80 13.02 -3.21
#